data_AF-A0A9E5NME5-F1
#
_entry.id   AF-A0A9E5NME5-F1
#
_cell.length_a   1.000
_cell.length_b   1.000
_cell.length_c   1.000
_cell.angle_alpha   90.00
_cell.angle_beta   90.00
_cell.angle_gamma   90.00
#
_symmetry.space_group_name_H-M   'P 1'
#
loop_
_entity.id
_entity.type
_entity.pdbx_description
1 polymer ?
#
loop_
_entity_poly.entity_id
_entity_poly.type
_entity_poly.pdbx_seq_one_letter_code
_entity_poly.pdbx_strand_id
1 'polypeptide(L)' 'ISFTLPERTYVTLTIYNVAGKKVKTLVSGEMDGGTHIVRWNGTDENGSRVASGIYFYRLKTQVFDQ' A
#
# COMPACT_ATOMS: atom_id res chain seq x y z
N ILE A 1 -4.51 6.34 3.16
CA ILE A 1 -4.94 5.32 2.17
C ILE A 1 -6.00 4.49 2.86
N SER A 2 -7.23 4.48 2.32
CA SER A 2 -8.36 3.76 2.90
C SER A 2 -8.83 2.69 1.93
N PHE A 3 -9.08 1.48 2.41
CA PHE A 3 -9.62 0.37 1.62
C PHE A 3 -10.49 -0.51 2.50
N THR A 4 -11.39 -1.27 1.88
CA THR A 4 -12.27 -2.21 2.57
C THR A 4 -12.01 -3.60 2.03
N LEU A 5 -11.83 -4.55 2.95
CA LEU A 5 -11.68 -5.96 2.63
C LEU A 5 -13.03 -6.67 2.86
N PRO A 6 -13.51 -7.50 1.92
CA PRO A 6 -14.77 -8.22 2.09
C PRO A 6 -14.66 -9.33 3.14
N GLU A 7 -13.46 -9.89 3.30
CA GLU A 7 -13.16 -10.99 4.22
C GLU A 7 -11.68 -10.95 4.64
N ARG A 8 -11.29 -11.82 5.56
CA ARG A 8 -9.89 -11.97 5.96
C ARG A 8 -9.06 -12.50 4.79
N THR A 9 -8.02 -11.78 4.41
CA THR A 9 -7.15 -12.18 3.29
C THR A 9 -5.72 -11.67 3.46
N TYR A 10 -4.77 -12.26 2.73
CA TYR A 10 -3.40 -11.74 2.65
C TYR A 10 -3.38 -10.52 1.74
N VAL A 11 -2.84 -9.41 2.24
CA VAL A 11 -2.80 -8.11 1.58
C VAL A 11 -1.36 -7.66 1.39
N THR A 12 -1.06 -7.15 0.20
CA THR A 12 0.14 -6.37 -0.08
C THR A 12 -0.26 -4.97 -0.53
N LEU A 13 0.08 -3.96 0.27
CA LEU A 13 -0.11 -2.55 -0.05
C LEU A 13 1.24 -1.91 -0.39
N THR A 14 1.43 -1.50 -1.63
CA THR A 14 2.70 -0.97 -2.13
C THR A 14 2.53 0.40 -2.75
N ILE A 15 3.46 1.32 -2.45
CA ILE A 15 3.56 2.65 -3.03
C ILE A 15 4.52 2.62 -4.23
N TYR A 16 4.11 3.27 -5.31
CA TYR A 16 4.87 3.46 -6.54
C TYR A 16 4.95 4.95 -6.88
N ASN A 17 6.04 5.36 -7.51
CA ASN A 17 6.13 6.69 -8.11
C ASN A 17 5.46 6.70 -9.51
N VAL A 18 5.39 7.88 -10.13
CA VAL A 18 4.80 8.05 -11.47
C VAL A 18 5.47 7.25 -12.58
N ALA A 19 6.72 6.82 -12.39
CA ALA A 19 7.44 5.97 -13.33
C ALA A 19 7.19 4.47 -13.10
N GLY A 20 6.27 4.11 -12.18
CA GLY A 20 5.99 2.72 -11.83
C GLY A 20 7.08 2.05 -10.97
N LYS A 21 8.06 2.82 -10.47
CA LYS A 21 9.09 2.29 -9.57
C LYS A 21 8.51 2.12 -8.18
N LYS A 22 8.71 0.93 -7.60
CA LYS A 22 8.36 0.64 -6.20
C LYS A 22 9.12 1.58 -5.26
N VAL A 23 8.39 2.23 -4.36
CA VAL A 23 8.90 3.15 -3.35
C VAL A 23 8.95 2.48 -1.98
N LYS A 24 7.82 1.89 -1.55
CA LYS A 24 7.69 1.28 -0.23
C LYS A 24 6.52 0.30 -0.15
N THR A 25 6.70 -0.79 0.57
CA THR A 25 5.61 -1.70 0.97
C THR A 25 5.13 -1.28 2.36
N LEU A 26 3.86 -0.89 2.48
CA LEU A 26 3.29 -0.43 3.74
C LEU A 26 2.68 -1.56 4.55
N VAL A 27 2.12 -2.56 3.86
CA VAL A 27 1.51 -3.73 4.46
C VAL A 27 1.90 -4.94 3.62
N SER A 28 2.29 -6.03 4.28
CA SER A 28 2.45 -7.35 3.68
C SER A 28 2.10 -8.40 4.71
N GLY A 29 0.86 -8.86 4.73
CA GLY A 29 0.38 -9.77 5.77
C GLY A 29 -1.12 -10.03 5.69
N GLU A 30 -1.62 -10.91 6.56
CA GLU A 30 -3.06 -11.13 6.71
C GLU A 30 -3.72 -9.95 7.43
N MET A 31 -4.89 -9.56 6.93
CA MET A 31 -5.76 -8.55 7.55
C MET A 31 -7.19 -9.07 7.57
N ASP A 32 -7.94 -8.76 8.64
CA ASP A 32 -9.35 -9.13 8.76
C ASP A 32 -10.24 -8.34 7.80
N GLY A 33 -11.44 -8.87 7.53
CA GLY A 33 -12.47 -8.17 6.78
C GLY A 33 -12.89 -6.87 7.47
N GLY A 34 -13.24 -5.84 6.68
CA GLY A 34 -13.62 -4.53 7.18
C GLY A 34 -12.80 -3.38 6.58
N THR A 35 -13.02 -2.18 7.11
CA THR A 35 -12.38 -0.95 6.62
C THR A 35 -11.07 -0.67 7.33
N HIS A 36 -10.02 -0.44 6.55
CA HIS A 36 -8.66 -0.18 7.03
C HIS A 36 -8.18 1.18 6.55
N ILE A 37 -7.39 1.84 7.41
CA ILE A 37 -6.76 3.13 7.10
C ILE A 37 -5.26 3.01 7.38
N VAL A 38 -4.47 3.11 6.32
CA VAL A 38 -3.00 3.10 6.38
C VAL A 38 -2.46 4.48 6.03
N ARG A 39 -1.55 4.99 6.86
CA ARG A 39 -0.86 6.27 6.65
C ARG A 39 0.56 6.02 6.17
N TRP A 40 0.92 6.70 5.08
CA TRP A 40 2.30 6.78 4.61
C TRP A 40 2.86 8.15 4.95
N ASN A 41 4.07 8.19 5.48
CA ASN A 41 4.75 9.40 5.93
C ASN A 41 5.72 9.99 4.88
N GLY A 42 5.63 9.56 3.62
CA GLY A 42 6.49 10.06 2.55
C GLY A 42 7.93 9.54 2.63
N THR A 43 8.13 8.31 3.10
CA THR A 43 9.45 7.66 3.17
C THR A 43 9.57 6.45 2.24
N ASP A 44 10.77 6.09 1.81
CA ASP A 44 11.05 4.85 1.10
C ASP A 44 11.24 3.65 2.04
N GLU A 45 11.59 2.48 1.50
CA GLU A 45 11.91 1.26 2.27
C GLU A 45 13.04 1.49 3.29
N ASN A 46 13.98 2.40 3.02
CA ASN A 46 15.10 2.71 3.91
C ASN A 46 14.74 3.78 4.96
N GLY A 47 13.49 4.25 4.98
CA GLY A 47 13.04 5.32 5.88
C GLY A 47 13.47 6.72 5.44
N SER A 48 14.07 6.88 4.27
CA SER A 48 14.48 8.18 3.73
C SER A 48 13.29 8.91 3.12
N ARG A 49 13.22 10.24 3.30
CA ARG A 49 12.17 11.06 2.67
C ARG A 49 12.28 11.00 1.15
N VAL A 50 11.16 10.77 0.49
CA VAL A 50 11.08 10.85 -0.98
C VAL A 50 10.75 12.27 -1.43
N ALA A 51 11.03 12.57 -2.70
CA ALA A 51 10.69 13.86 -3.29
C ALA A 51 9.18 14.14 -3.22
N SER A 52 8.80 15.41 -3.07
CA SER A 52 7.40 15.82 -3.20
C SER A 52 6.89 15.50 -4.61
N GLY A 53 5.67 14.98 -4.70
CA GLY A 53 5.08 14.60 -5.98
C GLY A 53 3.88 13.69 -5.83
N ILE A 54 3.38 13.22 -6.97
CA ILE A 54 2.28 12.25 -7.05
C ILE A 54 2.85 10.84 -6.88
N TYR A 55 2.14 10.04 -6.08
CA TYR A 55 2.43 8.63 -5.86
C TYR A 55 1.16 7.83 -5.97
N PHE A 56 1.30 6.61 -6.47
CA PHE A 56 0.21 5.65 -6.59
C PHE A 56 0.39 4.59 -5.52
N TYR A 57 -0.72 4.10 -4.95
CA TYR A 57 -0.70 2.86 -4.19
C TYR A 57 -1.31 1.76 -5.04
N ARG A 58 -0.90 0.52 -4.79
CA ARG A 58 -1.51 -0.70 -5.31
C ARG A 58 -1.83 -1.61 -4.15
N LEU A 59 -3.07 -2.08 -4.10
CA LEU A 59 -3.57 -3.02 -3.14
C LEU A 59 -3.76 -4.37 -3.84
N LYS A 60 -2.94 -5.35 -3.49
CA LYS A 60 -3.07 -6.71 -3.98
C LYS A 60 -3.58 -7.61 -2.86
N THR A 61 -4.64 -8.36 -3.13
CA THR A 61 -5.13 -9.44 -2.28
C THR A 61 -5.02 -10.77 -3.02
N GLN A 62 -5.35 -11.89 -2.37
CA GLN A 62 -5.38 -13.19 -3.06
C GLN A 62 -6.48 -13.28 -4.13
N VAL A 63 -7.54 -12.48 -3.98
CA VAL A 63 -8.77 -12.54 -4.78
C VAL A 63 -8.94 -11.33 -5.70
N PHE A 64 -8.19 -10.24 -5.50
CA PHE A 64 -8.36 -8.98 -6.22
C PHE A 64 -7.07 -8.14 -6.33
N ASP A 65 -6.93 -7.37 -7.40
CA ASP A 65 -5.77 -6.48 -7.65
C ASP A 65 -6.29 -5.09 -8.05
N GLN A 66 -6.00 -4.07 -7.24
CA GLN A 66 -6.50 -2.70 -7.38
C GLN A 66 -5.38 -1.66 -7.32
#